data_AF-A0A6G3WM78-F1
#
_entry.id   AF-A0A6G3WM78-F1
#
_cell.length_a   1.000
_cell.length_b   1.000
_cell.length_c   1.000
_cell.angle_alpha   90.00
_cell.angle_beta   90.00
_cell.angle_gamma   90.00
#
_symmetry.space_group_name_H-M   'P 1'
#
loop_
_entity.id
_entity.type
_entity.pdbx_description
1 polymer ?
#
loop_
_entity_poly.entity_id
_entity_poly.type
_entity_poly.pdbx_seq_one_letter_code
_entity_poly.pdbx_strand_id
1 'polypeptide(L)' 'MADTPLDTDLIIIGGGPAGCAAARMAAGVGMRSILVEPDR' A
#
# COMPACT_ATOMS: atom_id res chain seq x y z
N MET A 1 -14.96 14.38 -13.19
CA MET A 1 -14.35 13.04 -13.28
C MET A 1 -14.18 12.60 -11.84
N ALA A 2 -15.14 11.85 -11.32
CA ALA A 2 -15.11 11.42 -9.92
C ALA A 2 -14.29 10.14 -9.88
N ASP A 3 -13.03 10.26 -9.49
CA ASP A 3 -12.15 9.11 -9.27
C ASP A 3 -12.67 8.39 -8.02
N THR A 4 -13.22 7.20 -8.23
CA THR A 4 -13.60 6.28 -7.15
C THR A 4 -12.40 6.12 -6.22
N PRO A 5 -12.56 6.23 -4.88
CA PRO A 5 -11.49 5.88 -3.98
C PRO A 5 -11.12 4.43 -4.28
N LEU A 6 -9.85 4.16 -4.59
CA LEU A 6 -9.36 2.81 -4.79
C LEU A 6 -9.81 1.98 -3.58
N ASP A 7 -10.60 0.93 -3.82
CA ASP A 7 -11.14 0.06 -2.77
C ASP A 7 -9.99 -0.76 -2.17
N THR A 8 -9.31 -0.15 -1.20
CA THR A 8 -8.10 -0.65 -0.54
C THR A 8 -8.30 -0.59 0.97
N ASP A 9 -7.78 -1.59 1.66
CA ASP A 9 -7.85 -1.68 3.12
C ASP A 9 -6.69 -0.90 3.77
N LEU A 10 -5.59 -0.69 3.02
CA LEU A 10 -4.38 -0.03 3.49
C LEU A 10 -3.69 0.77 2.38
N ILE A 11 -3.14 1.93 2.73
CA ILE A 11 -2.18 2.69 1.91
C ILE A 11 -0.85 2.75 2.66
N ILE A 12 0.23 2.40 1.96
CA ILE A 12 1.60 2.38 2.47
C ILE A 12 2.38 3.48 1.76
N ILE A 13 2.95 4.41 2.52
CA ILE A 13 3.79 5.50 1.99
C ILE A 13 5.24 5.18 2.36
N GLY A 14 6.09 5.00 1.35
CA GLY A 14 7.48 4.56 1.53
C GLY A 14 7.69 3.10 1.11
N GLY A 15 8.66 2.85 0.22
CA GLY A 15 9.09 1.55 -0.29
C GLY A 15 10.32 0.97 0.43
N GLY A 16 10.84 1.67 1.44
CA GLY A 16 11.94 1.20 2.28
C GLY A 16 11.62 -0.04 3.12
N PRO A 17 12.54 -0.47 4.01
CA PRO A 17 12.40 -1.73 4.77
C PRO A 17 11.08 -1.85 5.55
N ALA A 18 10.63 -0.76 6.18
CA ALA A 18 9.37 -0.72 6.92
C ALA A 18 8.15 -0.85 6.00
N GLY A 19 8.15 -0.17 4.85
CA GLY A 19 7.06 -0.21 3.89
C GLY A 19 6.91 -1.59 3.23
N CYS A 20 8.03 -2.19 2.81
CA CYS A 20 8.04 -3.56 2.33
C CYS A 20 7.57 -4.56 3.39
N ALA A 21 7.98 -4.40 4.66
CA ALA A 21 7.51 -5.23 5.76
C ALA A 21 5.98 -5.09 5.97
N ALA A 22 5.46 -3.86 5.95
CA ALA A 22 4.04 -3.58 6.06
C ALA A 22 3.24 -4.21 4.91
N ALA A 23 3.71 -4.08 3.67
CA ALA A 23 3.05 -4.67 2.49
C ALA A 23 2.97 -6.20 2.59
N ARG A 24 4.05 -6.84 3.03
CA ARG A 24 4.07 -8.29 3.26
C ARG A 24 3.13 -8.71 4.39
N MET A 25 3.09 -7.96 5.48
CA MET A 25 2.17 -8.24 6.59
C MET A 25 0.71 -8.12 6.14
N ALA A 26 0.37 -7.05 5.44
CA ALA A 26 -0.96 -6.81 4.89
C ALA A 26 -1.39 -7.93 3.93
N ALA A 27 -0.50 -8.35 3.03
CA ALA A 27 -0.76 -9.49 2.14
C ALA A 27 -0.97 -10.80 2.92
N GLY A 28 -0.20 -11.04 3.99
CA GLY A 28 -0.32 -12.22 4.84
C GLY A 28 -1.66 -12.35 5.55
N VAL A 29 -2.39 -11.24 5.73
CA VAL A 29 -3.73 -11.22 6.33
C VAL A 29 -4.85 -10.97 5.30
N GLY A 30 -4.52 -10.98 4.01
CA GLY A 30 -5.50 -10.84 2.92
C GLY A 30 -5.99 -9.41 2.67
N MET A 31 -5.31 -8.39 3.18
CA MET A 31 -5.66 -6.99 2.91
C MET A 31 -5.24 -6.58 1.50
N ARG A 32 -6.11 -5.83 0.82
CA ARG A 32 -5.77 -5.10 -0.40
C ARG A 32 -5.00 -3.85 0.02
N SER A 33 -3.78 -3.70 -0.50
CA SER A 33 -2.92 -2.57 -0.15
C SER A 33 -2.34 -1.89 -1.39
N ILE A 34 -2.13 -0.59 -1.27
CA ILE A 34 -1.44 0.23 -2.28
C ILE A 34 -0.16 0.76 -1.65
N LEU A 35 0.98 0.55 -2.33
CA LEU A 35 2.26 1.13 -1.95
C LEU A 35 2.60 2.31 -2.87
N VAL A 36 2.97 3.43 -2.26
CA VAL A 36 3.40 4.64 -2.94
C VAL A 36 4.81 4.97 -2.49
N GLU A 37 5.74 4.99 -3.45
CA GLU A 37 7.12 5.42 -3.27
C GLU A 37 7.41 6.52 -4.31
N PRO A 38 8.12 7.62 -3.95
CA PRO A 38 8.56 8.57 -4.95
C PRO A 38 9.51 7.89 -5.95
N ASP A 39 9.48 8.38 -7.18
CA ASP A 39 10.33 7.90 -8.28
C ASP A 39 11.84 8.20 -8.07
N ARG A 40 12.19 8.90 -6.98
CA ARG A 40 13.52 9.45 -6.68
C ARG A 40 13.81 9.46 -5.19
#